data_AF-I9L665-F1
#
_entry.id   AF-I9L665-F1
#
_cell.length_a   1.000
_cell.length_b   1.000
_cell.length_c   1.000
_cell.angle_alpha   90.00
_cell.angle_beta   90.00
_cell.angle_gamma   90.00
#
_symmetry.space_group_name_H-M   'P 1'
#
loop_
_entity.id
_entity.type
_entity.pdbx_description
1 polymer ?
#
loop_
_entity_poly.entity_id
_entity_poly.type
_entity_poly.pdbx_seq_one_letter_code
_entity_poly.pdbx_strand_id
1 'polypeptide(L)'
;MIYLIFAMGFAVLVTIIAIQNSMPVTINFLSWSVNTSFAIVVLASAGAGVLIALLGQWVIQLRLRLSLRQSEKRVHELEKALIKTQMLDQDIRLVEKNDI
;
A
#
# COMPACT_ATOMS: atom_id res chain seq x y z
N MET A 1 -12.44 -5.87 -11.80
CA MET A 1 -13.32 -5.51 -12.93
C MET A 1 -14.11 -4.23 -12.67
N ILE A 2 -14.83 -4.09 -11.55
CA ILE A 2 -15.57 -2.86 -11.24
C ILE A 2 -14.72 -1.57 -11.28
N TYR A 3 -13.47 -1.63 -10.79
CA TYR A 3 -12.54 -0.49 -10.85
C TYR A 3 -12.19 -0.05 -12.28
N LEU A 4 -12.14 -0.98 -13.24
CA LEU A 4 -11.86 -0.64 -14.64
C LEU A 4 -13.04 0.09 -15.28
N ILE A 5 -14.28 -0.27 -14.91
CA ILE A 5 -15.49 0.42 -15.37
C ILE A 5 -15.49 1.86 -14.86
N PHE A 6 -15.20 2.06 -13.57
CA PHE A 6 -15.08 3.41 -12.99
C PHE A 6 -13.92 4.20 -13.60
N ALA A 7 -12.75 3.59 -13.80
CA ALA A 7 -11.59 4.25 -14.41
C ALA A 7 -11.88 4.67 -15.86
N MET A 8 -12.56 3.82 -16.64
CA MET A 8 -12.98 4.14 -18.01
C MET A 8 -14.00 5.29 -18.01
N GLY A 9 -15.01 5.24 -17.15
CA GLY A 9 -15.99 6.32 -17.02
C GLY A 9 -15.34 7.64 -16.63
N PHE A 10 -14.42 7.61 -15.67
CA PHE A 10 -13.63 8.77 -15.27
C PHE A 10 -12.79 9.32 -16.42
N ALA A 11 -12.12 8.45 -17.19
CA ALA A 11 -11.33 8.86 -18.35
C ALA A 11 -12.19 9.58 -19.39
N VAL A 12 -13.37 9.05 -19.72
CA VAL A 12 -14.32 9.69 -20.64
C VAL A 12 -14.75 11.06 -20.14
N LEU A 13 -15.11 11.19 -18.85
CA LEU A 13 -15.48 12.47 -18.26
C LEU A 13 -14.34 13.49 -18.37
N VAL A 14 -13.12 13.10 -18.00
CA VAL A 14 -11.93 13.95 -18.10
C VAL A 14 -11.69 14.41 -19.55
N THR A 15 -11.79 13.50 -20.52
CA THR A 15 -11.64 13.82 -21.94
C THR A 15 -12.70 14.82 -22.41
N ILE A 16 -13.97 14.66 -22.01
CA ILE A 16 -15.04 15.59 -22.37
C ILE A 16 -14.74 17.00 -21.85
N ILE A 17 -14.35 17.12 -20.57
CA ILE A 17 -14.04 18.43 -19.96
C ILE A 17 -12.85 19.08 -20.67
N ALA A 18 -11.81 18.30 -21.01
CA ALA A 18 -10.63 18.77 -21.71
C ALA A 18 -10.94 19.29 -23.13
N ILE A 19 -11.81 18.60 -23.87
CA ILE A 19 -12.22 19.00 -25.22
C ILE A 19 -13.09 20.26 -25.18
N GLN A 20 -14.11 20.26 -24.31
CA GLN A 20 -15.07 21.38 -24.21
C GLN A 20 -14.40 22.66 -23.70
N ASN A 21 -13.43 22.55 -22.80
CA ASN A 21 -12.71 23.69 -22.23
C ASN A 21 -11.29 23.76 -22.81
N SER A 22 -11.18 23.76 -24.14
CA SER A 22 -9.89 23.80 -24.86
C SER A 22 -9.22 25.18 -24.88
N MET A 23 -9.77 26.15 -24.13
CA MET A 23 -9.17 27.47 -23.99
C MET A 23 -7.78 27.38 -23.32
N PRO A 24 -6.81 28.21 -23.75
CA PRO A 24 -5.52 28.28 -23.12
C PRO A 24 -5.64 28.82 -21.69
N VAL A 25 -4.96 28.16 -20.76
CA VAL A 25 -4.90 28.52 -19.35
C VAL A 25 -3.48 28.93 -19.01
N THR A 26 -3.34 30.07 -18.34
CA THR A 26 -2.07 30.50 -17.78
C THR A 26 -1.97 30.02 -16.34
N ILE A 27 -0.99 29.16 -16.06
CA ILE A 27 -0.64 28.76 -14.70
C ILE A 27 0.48 29.66 -14.24
N ASN A 28 0.25 30.39 -13.15
CA ASN A 28 1.28 31.12 -12.43
C ASN A 28 1.61 30.34 -11.16
N PHE A 29 2.83 29.85 -11.05
CA PHE A 29 3.31 29.20 -9.83
C PHE A 29 4.59 29.91 -9.41
N LEU A 30 4.71 30.34 -8.16
CA LEU A 30 5.89 31.04 -7.64
C LEU A 30 6.43 32.15 -8.58
N SER A 31 7.52 31.92 -9.34
CA SER A 31 8.12 32.84 -10.32
C SER A 31 8.03 32.37 -11.78
N TRP A 32 7.33 31.27 -12.06
CA TRP A 32 7.18 30.67 -13.37
C TRP A 32 5.73 30.81 -13.82
N SER A 33 5.56 31.22 -15.08
CA SER A 33 4.27 31.25 -15.74
C SER A 33 4.33 30.38 -16.98
N VAL A 34 3.30 29.57 -17.18
CA VAL A 34 3.18 28.71 -18.35
C VAL A 34 1.81 28.93 -18.95
N ASN A 35 1.77 29.31 -20.23
CA ASN A 35 0.55 29.33 -21.01
C ASN A 35 0.44 28.00 -21.76
N THR A 36 -0.55 27.19 -21.41
CA THR A 36 -0.75 25.86 -22.00
C THR A 36 -2.24 25.57 -22.17
N SER A 37 -2.58 24.48 -22.86
CA SER A 37 -3.99 24.08 -22.96
C SER A 37 -4.46 23.46 -21.65
N PHE A 38 -5.73 23.70 -21.30
CA PHE A 38 -6.35 23.07 -20.14
C PHE A 38 -6.19 21.54 -20.13
N ALA A 39 -6.24 20.91 -21.31
CA ALA A 39 -6.02 19.47 -21.46
C ALA A 39 -4.67 19.00 -20.90
N ILE A 40 -3.58 19.74 -21.16
CA ILE A 40 -2.24 19.42 -20.65
C ILE A 40 -2.21 19.53 -19.13
N VAL A 41 -2.85 20.56 -18.57
CA VAL A 41 -2.94 20.76 -17.12
C VAL A 41 -3.64 19.57 -16.46
N VAL A 42 -4.81 19.18 -16.97
CA VAL A 42 -5.60 18.08 -16.42
C VAL A 42 -4.84 16.75 -16.53
N LEU A 43 -4.19 16.48 -17.66
CA LEU A 43 -3.36 15.28 -17.83
C LEU A 43 -2.18 15.26 -16.86
N ALA A 44 -1.48 16.38 -16.68
CA ALA A 44 -0.37 16.49 -15.76
C ALA A 44 -0.81 16.28 -14.31
N SER A 45 -1.93 16.88 -13.90
CA SER A 45 -2.49 16.69 -12.55
C SER A 45 -2.95 15.25 -12.31
N ALA A 46 -3.64 14.63 -13.28
CA ALA A 46 -4.05 13.24 -13.18
C ALA A 46 -2.82 12.31 -13.10
N GLY A 47 -1.82 12.54 -13.94
CA GLY A 47 -0.56 11.79 -13.93
C GLY A 47 0.19 11.93 -12.60
N ALA A 48 0.27 13.14 -12.06
CA ALA A 48 0.86 13.37 -10.73
C ALA A 48 0.11 12.61 -9.63
N GLY A 49 -1.23 12.59 -9.67
CA GLY A 49 -2.05 11.82 -8.74
C GLY A 49 -1.75 10.31 -8.80
N VAL A 50 -1.63 9.75 -10.01
CA VAL A 50 -1.23 8.34 -10.21
C VAL A 50 0.17 8.08 -9.64
N LEU A 51 1.14 8.95 -9.90
CA LEU A 51 2.49 8.81 -9.36
C LEU A 51 2.51 8.80 -7.83
N ILE A 52 1.79 9.73 -7.20
CA ILE A 52 1.65 9.79 -5.73
C ILE A 52 1.02 8.50 -5.20
N ALA A 53 -0.05 8.01 -5.84
CA ALA A 53 -0.71 6.77 -5.44
C ALA A 53 0.23 5.56 -5.54
N LEU A 54 1.01 5.46 -6.62
CA LEU A 54 2.01 4.40 -6.79
C LEU A 54 3.05 4.46 -5.68
N LEU A 55 3.62 5.63 -5.40
CA LEU A 55 4.59 5.81 -4.32
C LEU A 55 4.00 5.42 -2.96
N GLY A 56 2.74 5.80 -2.69
CA GLY A 56 2.02 5.38 -1.49
C GLY A 56 1.89 3.85 -1.38
N GLN A 57 1.57 3.16 -2.48
CA GLN A 57 1.51 1.70 -2.53
C GLN A 57 2.85 1.06 -2.20
N TRP A 58 3.97 1.59 -2.72
CA TRP A 58 5.31 1.09 -2.39
C TRP A 58 5.59 1.17 -0.88
N VAL A 59 5.26 2.29 -0.24
CA VAL A 59 5.44 2.46 1.21
C VAL A 59 4.59 1.46 2.00
N ILE A 60 3.33 1.25 1.61
CA ILE A 60 2.43 0.30 2.26
C ILE A 60 2.97 -1.14 2.13
N GLN A 61 3.43 -1.53 0.94
CA GLN A 61 4.00 -2.86 0.70
C GLN A 61 5.23 -3.12 1.56
N LEU A 62 6.10 -2.12 1.74
CA LEU A 62 7.27 -2.25 2.62
C LEU A 62 6.85 -2.49 4.07
N ARG A 63 5.87 -1.72 4.58
CA ARG A 63 5.34 -1.91 5.94
C ARG A 63 4.73 -3.30 6.11
N LEU A 64 3.91 -3.74 5.16
CA LEU A 64 3.31 -5.08 5.18
C LEU A 64 4.37 -6.19 5.23
N ARG A 65 5.44 -6.09 4.43
CA ARG A 65 6.55 -7.06 4.45
C ARG A 65 7.27 -7.10 5.79
N LEU A 66 7.47 -5.94 6.42
CA LEU A 66 8.09 -5.88 7.75
C LEU A 66 7.17 -6.48 8.82
N SER A 67 5.88 -6.17 8.79
CA SER A 67 4.89 -6.72 9.70
C SER A 67 4.73 -8.24 9.55
N LEU A 68 4.81 -8.77 8.33
CA LEU A 68 4.83 -10.22 8.08
C LEU A 68 6.03 -10.88 8.76
N ARG A 69 7.24 -10.35 8.52
CA ARG A 69 8.47 -10.89 9.16
C ARG A 69 8.40 -10.85 10.69
N GLN A 70 7.82 -9.79 11.26
CA GLN A 70 7.64 -9.71 12.71
C GLN A 70 6.63 -10.75 13.22
N SER A 71 5.54 -10.96 12.47
CA SER A 71 4.53 -11.96 12.81
C SER A 71 5.11 -13.37 12.73
N GLU A 72 5.85 -13.71 11.69
CA GLU A 72 6.56 -15.00 11.54
C GLU A 72 7.53 -15.25 12.69
N LYS A 73 8.31 -14.23 13.09
CA LYS A 73 9.20 -14.34 14.27
C LYS A 73 8.42 -14.63 15.54
N ARG A 74 7.28 -13.96 15.76
CA ARG A 74 6.45 -14.20 16.94
C ARG A 74 5.88 -15.61 16.95
N VAL A 75 5.43 -16.12 15.81
CA VAL A 75 4.95 -17.52 15.68
C VAL A 75 6.07 -18.49 16.08
N HIS A 76 7.27 -18.33 15.53
CA HIS A 76 8.41 -19.20 15.84
C HIS A 76 8.81 -19.17 17.32
N GLU A 77 8.81 -18.00 17.95
CA GLU A 77 9.11 -17.88 19.38
C GLU A 77 8.03 -18.50 20.27
N LEU A 78 6.75 -18.36 19.89
CA LEU A 78 5.64 -19.02 20.59
C LEU A 78 5.72 -20.54 20.45
N GLU A 79 6.05 -21.05 19.25
CA GLU A 79 6.25 -22.50 19.02
C GLU A 79 7.38 -23.06 19.89
N LYS A 80 8.52 -22.36 19.97
CA LYS A 80 9.63 -22.75 20.87
C LYS A 80 9.20 -22.77 22.33
N ALA A 81 8.46 -21.76 22.79
CA ALA A 81 7.98 -21.70 24.17
C ALA A 81 7.02 -22.87 24.48
N LEU A 82 6.17 -23.25 23.52
CA LEU A 82 5.29 -24.40 23.65
C LEU A 82 6.08 -25.71 23.78
N ILE A 83 7.08 -25.93 22.92
CA ILE A 83 7.92 -27.13 22.99
C ILE A 83 8.68 -27.19 24.32
N LYS A 84 9.25 -26.06 24.76
CA LYS A 84 9.98 -25.99 26.04
C LYS A 84 9.09 -26.34 27.23
N THR A 85 7.87 -25.80 27.28
CA THR A 85 6.92 -26.10 28.35
C THR A 85 6.45 -27.55 28.35
N GLN A 86 6.26 -28.15 27.17
CA GLN A 86 5.96 -29.59 27.05
C GLN A 86 7.10 -30.49 27.52
N MET A 87 8.35 -30.14 27.20
CA MET A 87 9.53 -30.87 27.68
C MET A 87 9.64 -30.81 29.20
N LEU A 88 9.44 -29.62 29.80
CA LEU A 88 9.42 -29.44 31.25
C LEU A 88 8.33 -30.29 31.92
N ASP A 89 7.11 -30.34 31.37
CA ASP A 89 6.03 -31.18 31.90
C ASP A 89 6.36 -32.67 31.80
N GLN A 90 7.03 -33.09 30.72
CA GLN A 90 7.47 -34.46 30.54
C GLN A 90 8.55 -34.85 31.56
N ASP A 91 9.55 -33.99 31.78
CA ASP A 91 10.63 -34.24 32.76
C ASP A 91 10.07 -34.36 34.19
N ILE A 92 9.10 -33.51 34.55
CA ILE A 92 8.42 -33.58 35.86
C ILE A 92 7.69 -34.92 36.03
N ARG A 93 6.97 -35.39 35.00
CA ARG A 93 6.28 -36.69 35.04
C ARG A 93 7.24 -37.88 35.13
N LEU A 94 8.43 -37.77 34.53
CA LEU A 94 9.45 -38.82 34.61
C LEU A 94 10.04 -38.94 36.02
N VAL A 95 10.26 -37.82 36.70
CA VAL A 95 10.70 -37.81 38.11
C VAL A 95 9.62 -38.42 39.00
N GLU A 96 8.36 -38.01 38.85
CA GLU A 96 7.23 -38.53 39.64
C GLU A 96 7.06 -40.06 39.51
N LYS A 97 7.29 -40.61 38.31
CA LYS A 97 7.21 -42.06 38.07
C LYS A 97 8.36 -42.86 38.69
N ASN A 98 9.52 -42.25 38.90
CA ASN A 98 10.72 -42.92 39.39
C ASN A 98 10.82 -42.89 40.93
N ASP A 99 10.02 -42.06 41.60
CA ASP A 99 9.89 -41.98 43.06
C ASP A 99 8.81 -42.92 43.64
N ILE A 100 8.14 -43.73 42.79
CA ILE A 100 7.14 -44.76 43.15
C ILE A 100 7.72 -46.16 42.90
#